data_AF-A0A850QWP5-F1
#
_entry.id   AF-A0A850QWP5-F1
#
_cell.length_a   1.000
_cell.length_b   1.000
_cell.length_c   1.000
_cell.angle_alpha   90.00
_cell.angle_beta   90.00
_cell.angle_gamma   90.00
#
_symmetry.space_group_name_H-M   'P 1'
#
loop_
_entity.id
_entity.type
_entity.pdbx_description
1 polymer ?
#
loop_
_entity_poly.entity_id
_entity_poly.type
_entity_poly.pdbx_seq_one_letter_code
_entity_poly.pdbx_strand_id
1 'polypeptide(L)'
;MRPQWITLNIKVAEKASNMRIAVLGECYVELSHYPLCQTIGGDDFHIAVYLARLGQYKHFQIDFASAVGLDPFTQAWKQVCRDEHISLGLTEQRS
;
A
#
# COMPACT_ATOMS: atom_id res chain seq x y z
N MET A 1 -37.72 -36.85 31.15
CA MET A 1 -37.40 -35.40 31.15
C MET A 1 -35.95 -35.24 30.71
N ARG A 2 -35.68 -34.52 29.60
CA ARG A 2 -34.31 -34.27 29.10
C ARG A 2 -33.89 -32.84 29.45
N PRO A 3 -32.65 -32.57 29.89
CA PRO A 3 -32.23 -31.21 30.19
C PRO A 3 -31.95 -30.44 28.89
N GLN A 4 -32.54 -29.26 28.76
CA GLN A 4 -32.20 -28.28 27.72
C GLN A 4 -31.05 -27.43 28.23
N TRP A 5 -29.85 -27.60 27.66
CA TRP A 5 -28.72 -26.72 27.94
C TRP A 5 -28.76 -25.56 26.95
N ILE A 6 -28.81 -24.33 27.46
CA ILE A 6 -28.80 -23.10 26.68
C ILE A 6 -27.39 -22.94 26.10
N THR A 7 -27.27 -22.92 24.77
CA THR A 7 -26.00 -22.61 24.10
C THR A 7 -25.79 -21.10 24.16
N LEU A 8 -24.86 -20.63 25.00
CA LEU A 8 -24.45 -19.23 25.02
C LEU A 8 -23.54 -18.97 23.81
N ASN A 9 -24.07 -18.29 22.78
CA ASN A 9 -23.28 -17.85 21.63
C ASN A 9 -22.36 -16.69 22.04
N ILE A 10 -21.16 -17.01 22.51
CA ILE A 10 -20.09 -16.01 22.69
C ILE A 10 -19.47 -15.80 21.31
N LYS A 11 -19.87 -14.72 20.61
CA LYS A 11 -19.10 -14.18 19.50
C LYS A 11 -17.94 -13.37 20.07
N VAL A 12 -16.73 -13.93 20.02
CA VAL A 12 -15.51 -13.14 20.18
C VAL A 12 -15.45 -12.22 18.95
N ALA A 13 -15.68 -10.93 19.15
CA ALA A 13 -15.42 -9.94 18.11
C ALA A 13 -13.90 -9.77 18.01
N GLU A 14 -13.27 -10.45 17.05
CA GLU A 14 -11.91 -10.08 16.65
C GLU A 14 -11.96 -8.64 16.17
N LYS A 15 -11.32 -7.73 16.90
CA LYS A 15 -11.11 -6.37 16.45
C LYS A 15 -10.06 -6.42 15.35
N ALA A 16 -10.51 -6.62 14.12
CA ALA A 16 -9.66 -6.47 12.93
C ALA A 16 -9.30 -5.00 12.78
N SER A 17 -8.28 -4.54 13.52
CA SER A 17 -7.64 -3.28 13.19
C SER A 17 -6.85 -3.51 11.92
N ASN A 18 -7.30 -2.96 10.79
CA ASN A 18 -6.50 -2.90 9.57
C ASN A 18 -5.21 -2.13 9.88
N MET A 19 -4.13 -2.86 10.15
CA MET A 19 -2.83 -2.27 10.44
C MET A 19 -2.38 -1.48 9.20
N ARG A 20 -1.98 -0.23 9.41
CA ARG A 20 -1.45 0.62 8.33
C ARG A 20 0.02 0.91 8.63
N ILE A 21 0.85 0.75 7.62
CA ILE A 21 2.29 1.04 7.70
C ILE A 21 2.57 2.15 6.70
N ALA A 22 3.10 3.27 7.20
CA ALA A 22 3.57 4.35 6.34
C ALA A 22 5.05 4.12 5.99
N VAL A 23 5.37 4.16 4.70
CA VAL A 23 6.75 4.19 4.20
C VAL A 23 7.01 5.61 3.73
N LEU A 24 8.02 6.25 4.31
CA LEU A 24 8.40 7.63 4.00
C LEU A 24 9.66 7.58 3.14
N GLY A 25 9.65 8.27 2.02
CA GLY A 25 10.83 8.31 1.16
C GLY A 25 10.60 9.05 -0.14
N GLU A 26 11.59 8.93 -1.01
CA GLU A 26 11.59 9.52 -2.34
C GLU A 26 11.34 8.43 -3.39
N CYS A 27 10.76 8.83 -4.50
CA CYS A 27 10.64 8.01 -5.70
C CYS A 27 11.05 8.83 -6.91
N TYR A 28 11.58 8.15 -7.92
CA TYR A 28 12.10 8.78 -9.12
C TYR A 28 11.74 7.97 -10.36
N VAL A 29 11.73 8.63 -11.52
CA VAL A 29 11.64 7.95 -12.81
C VAL A 29 12.96 7.25 -13.08
N GLU A 30 12.90 5.94 -13.32
CA GLU A 30 14.05 5.14 -13.68
C GLU A 30 14.01 4.83 -15.19
N LEU A 31 15.17 4.92 -15.84
CA LEU A 31 15.34 4.63 -17.26
C LEU A 31 16.34 3.49 -17.41
N SER A 32 15.98 2.44 -18.16
CA SER A 32 16.83 1.28 -18.35
C SER A 32 16.77 0.71 -19.77
N HIS A 33 17.84 0.02 -20.19
CA HIS A 33 17.96 -0.78 -21.42
C HIS A 33 17.77 -0.04 -22.77
N TYR A 34 17.99 -0.80 -23.85
CA TYR A 34 17.66 -0.43 -25.23
C TYR A 34 16.72 -1.50 -25.84
N PRO A 35 15.53 -1.14 -26.36
CA PRO A 35 14.96 0.21 -26.37
C PRO A 35 14.71 0.74 -24.95
N LEU A 36 14.69 2.06 -24.82
CA LEU A 36 14.56 2.74 -23.53
C LEU A 36 13.26 2.33 -22.84
N CYS A 37 13.38 1.76 -21.64
CA CYS A 37 12.29 1.39 -20.77
C CYS A 37 12.21 2.37 -19.60
N GLN A 38 11.04 2.95 -19.36
CA GLN A 38 10.78 3.86 -18.26
C GLN A 38 9.96 3.16 -17.16
N THR A 39 10.46 3.20 -15.93
CA THR A 39 9.84 2.64 -14.73
C THR A 39 9.86 3.67 -13.59
N ILE A 40 9.33 3.31 -12.42
CA ILE A 40 9.49 4.10 -11.19
C ILE A 40 10.43 3.33 -10.26
N GLY A 41 11.49 4.00 -9.81
CA GLY A 41 12.45 3.51 -8.85
C GLY A 41 12.39 4.26 -7.51
N GLY A 42 13.24 3.81 -6.58
CA GLY A 42 13.31 4.29 -5.21
C GLY A 42 13.47 3.12 -4.25
N ASP A 43 14.49 3.13 -3.40
CA ASP A 43 14.72 2.06 -2.42
C ASP A 43 13.53 1.91 -1.48
N ASP A 44 13.05 3.04 -0.92
CA ASP A 44 11.86 3.10 -0.07
C ASP A 44 10.60 2.72 -0.84
N PHE A 45 10.52 3.12 -2.11
CA PHE A 45 9.38 2.79 -2.96
C PHE A 45 9.30 1.29 -3.25
N HIS A 46 10.42 0.64 -3.53
CA HIS A 46 10.48 -0.81 -3.68
C HIS A 46 10.11 -1.55 -2.38
N ILE A 47 10.56 -1.07 -1.22
CA ILE A 47 10.11 -1.60 0.07
C ILE A 47 8.59 -1.51 0.19
N ALA A 48 7.99 -0.36 -0.14
CA ALA A 48 6.54 -0.18 -0.11
C ALA A 48 5.80 -1.14 -1.06
N VAL A 49 6.31 -1.35 -2.27
CA VAL A 49 5.75 -2.31 -3.25
C VAL A 49 5.81 -3.74 -2.70
N TYR A 50 6.95 -4.19 -2.21
CA TYR A 50 7.07 -5.56 -1.67
C TYR A 50 6.20 -5.76 -0.43
N LEU A 51 6.12 -4.77 0.46
CA LEU A 51 5.23 -4.81 1.61
C LEU A 51 3.76 -4.80 1.20
N ALA A 52 3.36 -4.01 0.20
CA ALA A 52 1.97 -3.94 -0.26
C ALA A 52 1.51 -5.29 -0.83
N ARG A 53 2.35 -5.94 -1.63
CA ARG A 53 2.12 -7.31 -2.13
C ARG A 53 1.97 -8.32 -0.99
N LEU A 54 2.78 -8.22 0.06
CA LEU A 54 2.63 -9.07 1.26
C LEU A 54 1.35 -8.75 2.04
N GLY A 55 1.00 -7.47 2.16
CA GLY A 55 -0.17 -6.96 2.88
C GLY A 55 -1.49 -7.52 2.35
N GLN A 56 -1.57 -7.79 1.04
CA GLN A 56 -2.70 -8.48 0.42
C GLN A 56 -3.03 -9.82 1.09
N TYR A 57 -2.03 -10.48 1.67
CA TYR A 57 -2.17 -11.78 2.34
C TYR A 57 -2.04 -11.71 3.86
N LYS A 58 -1.70 -10.54 4.43
CA LYS A 58 -1.27 -10.41 5.84
C LYS A 58 -2.03 -9.36 6.65
N HIS A 59 -3.22 -8.96 6.21
CA HIS A 59 -4.14 -8.06 6.95
C HIS A 59 -3.52 -6.71 7.35
N PHE A 60 -2.64 -6.15 6.51
CA PHE A 60 -2.13 -4.79 6.66
C PHE A 60 -2.13 -4.06 5.31
N GLN A 61 -2.12 -2.73 5.36
CA GLN A 61 -2.10 -1.85 4.20
C GLN A 61 -0.89 -0.92 4.26
N ILE A 62 -0.37 -0.56 3.08
CA ILE A 62 0.77 0.33 2.94
C ILE A 62 0.31 1.70 2.46
N ASP A 63 0.78 2.73 3.12
CA ASP A 63 0.73 4.12 2.68
C ASP A 63 2.13 4.57 2.27
N PHE A 64 2.29 5.15 1.09
CA PHE A 64 3.54 5.81 0.72
C PHE A 64 3.41 7.32 0.93
N ALA A 65 4.32 7.87 1.74
CA ALA A 65 4.36 9.27 2.09
C ALA A 65 5.58 9.91 1.42
N SER A 66 5.31 10.85 0.51
CA SER A 66 6.32 11.57 -0.26
C SER A 66 5.80 12.93 -0.69
N ALA A 67 6.66 13.75 -1.28
CA ALA A 67 6.31 15.01 -1.93
C ALA A 67 6.59 14.88 -3.43
N VAL A 68 5.56 15.07 -4.26
CA VAL A 68 5.64 14.89 -5.72
C VAL A 68 5.14 16.13 -6.47
N GLY A 69 5.52 16.24 -7.74
CA GLY A 69 5.10 17.32 -8.62
C GLY A 69 3.67 17.14 -9.17
N LEU A 70 3.31 17.99 -10.14
CA LEU A 70 2.06 17.90 -10.91
C LEU A 70 2.29 17.40 -12.35
N ASP A 71 3.48 16.89 -12.64
CA ASP A 71 3.93 16.49 -13.96
C ASP A 71 3.38 15.10 -14.39
N PRO A 72 3.50 14.73 -15.68
CA PRO A 72 3.04 13.44 -16.19
C PRO A 72 3.70 12.22 -15.53
N PHE A 73 4.93 12.33 -15.03
CA PHE A 73 5.60 11.22 -14.33
C PHE A 73 4.94 10.95 -12.98
N THR A 74 4.49 11.99 -12.28
CA THR A 74 3.67 11.83 -11.08
C THR A 74 2.39 11.04 -11.38
N GLN A 75 1.77 11.23 -12.56
CA GLN A 75 0.59 10.45 -12.95
C GLN A 75 0.93 8.98 -13.25
N ALA A 76 2.06 8.72 -13.91
CA ALA A 76 2.56 7.37 -14.13
C ALA A 76 2.84 6.66 -12.79
N TRP A 77 3.48 7.35 -11.84
CA TRP A 77 3.72 6.84 -10.50
C TRP A 77 2.43 6.55 -9.74
N LYS A 78 1.44 7.46 -9.76
CA LYS A 78 0.11 7.20 -9.18
C LYS A 78 -0.57 5.97 -9.77
N GLN A 79 -0.35 5.67 -11.05
CA GLN A 79 -0.86 4.46 -11.68
C GLN A 79 -0.16 3.21 -11.14
N VAL A 80 1.17 3.21 -11.07
CA VAL A 80 1.94 2.10 -10.46
C VAL A 80 1.50 1.85 -9.01
N CYS A 81 1.32 2.90 -8.20
CA CYS A 81 0.84 2.77 -6.82
C CYS A 81 -0.55 2.13 -6.74
N ARG A 82 -1.47 2.49 -7.65
CA ARG A 82 -2.79 1.86 -7.71
C ARG A 82 -2.68 0.37 -8.03
N ASP A 83 -1.85 0.01 -9.01
CA ASP A 83 -1.67 -1.36 -9.46
C ASP A 83 -0.98 -2.23 -8.39
N GLU A 84 -0.13 -1.63 -7.55
CA GLU A 84 0.56 -2.28 -6.43
C GLU A 84 -0.21 -2.18 -5.10
N HIS A 85 -1.42 -1.61 -5.10
CA HIS A 85 -2.28 -1.47 -3.92
C HIS A 85 -1.67 -0.63 -2.78
N ILE A 86 -0.91 0.40 -3.15
CA ILE A 86 -0.31 1.39 -2.25
C ILE A 86 -1.25 2.59 -2.12
N SER A 87 -1.58 2.97 -0.89
CA SER A 87 -2.37 4.17 -0.59
C SER A 87 -1.48 5.42 -0.61
N LEU A 88 -2.02 6.51 -1.15
CA LEU A 88 -1.32 7.80 -1.30
C LEU A 88 -1.93 8.91 -0.43
N GLY A 89 -2.68 8.53 0.62
CA GLY A 89 -3.36 9.49 1.49
C GLY A 89 -2.43 10.41 2.29
N LEU A 90 -1.13 10.09 2.32
CA LEU A 90 -0.08 10.85 3.01
C LEU A 90 0.90 11.54 2.03
N THR A 91 0.60 11.52 0.72
CA THR A 91 1.44 12.18 -0.29
C THR A 91 1.03 13.65 -0.47
N GLU A 92 2.01 14.55 -0.45
CA GLU A 92 1.83 15.96 -0.77
C GLU A 92 2.12 16.21 -2.26
N GLN A 93 1.31 17.06 -2.91
CA GLN A 93 1.54 17.53 -4.28
C GLN A 93 1.88 19.02 -4.27
N ARG A 94 2.98 19.39 -4.91
CA ARG A 94 3.45 20.78 -4.98
C ARG A 94 3.73 21.21 -6.42
N SER A 95 3.31 22.43 -6.76
CA SER A 95 3.49 23.08 -8.07
C SER A 95 4.83 23.79 -8.19
#